data_AF-G9K9G7-F1
#
_entry.id   AF-G9K9G7-F1
#
_cell.length_a   1.000
_cell.length_b   1.000
_cell.length_c   1.000
_cell.angle_alpha   90.00
_cell.angle_beta   90.00
_cell.angle_gamma   90.00
#
_symmetry.space_group_name_H-M   'P 1'
#
loop_
_entity.id
_entity.type
_entity.pdbx_description
1 polymer ?
#
loop_
_entity_poly.entity_id
_entity_poly.type
_entity_poly.pdbx_seq_one_letter_code
_entity_poly.pdbx_strand_id
1 'polypeptide(L)'
;QVFGMELVGCLFSRNWNIREMALRRLSHDVSGALLLANGESTGNSGSNGRSSPSAGASGSSQTSISGDVVEACCNVLSMVCADPVYKVYVAALKTLRAMLVYTPCHSLAERIKLQRLLRPVVDTILVKCADA
;
A
#
# COMPACT_ATOMS: atom_id res chain seq x y z
N GLN A 1 11.78 -7.40 0.06
CA GLN A 1 11.23 -6.84 -1.20
C GLN A 1 9.74 -7.17 -1.23
N VAL A 2 8.84 -6.18 -1.17
CA VAL A 2 7.42 -6.37 -0.78
C VAL A 2 6.56 -7.11 -1.83
N PHE A 3 6.66 -6.75 -3.12
CA PHE A 3 5.73 -7.25 -4.15
C PHE A 3 6.31 -8.33 -5.09
N GLY A 4 7.54 -8.78 -4.85
CA GLY A 4 8.24 -9.75 -5.71
C GLY A 4 8.69 -9.18 -7.07
N MET A 5 9.74 -9.78 -7.66
CA MET A 5 10.30 -9.31 -8.93
C MET A 5 9.35 -9.51 -10.13
N GLU A 6 8.56 -10.58 -10.14
CA GLU A 6 7.62 -10.88 -11.22
C GLU A 6 6.56 -9.79 -11.40
N LEU A 7 5.97 -9.31 -10.29
CA LEU A 7 4.97 -8.24 -10.36
C LEU A 7 5.60 -6.92 -10.82
N VAL A 8 6.77 -6.60 -10.29
CA VAL A 8 7.52 -5.40 -10.70
C VAL A 8 7.87 -5.46 -12.18
N GLY A 9 8.33 -6.61 -12.69
CA GLY A 9 8.58 -6.81 -14.12
C GLY A 9 7.34 -6.57 -15.00
N CYS A 10 6.17 -7.01 -14.54
CA CYS A 10 4.91 -6.77 -15.26
C CYS A 10 4.54 -5.28 -15.34
N LEU A 11 4.85 -4.49 -14.30
CA LEU A 11 4.62 -3.04 -14.28
C LEU A 11 5.49 -2.28 -15.30
N PHE A 12 6.66 -2.82 -15.66
CA PHE A 12 7.54 -2.25 -16.70
C PHE A 12 7.30 -2.83 -18.10
N SER A 13 6.28 -3.69 -18.28
CA SER A 13 5.96 -4.27 -19.57
C SER A 13 5.60 -3.22 -20.61
N ARG A 14 6.07 -3.40 -21.85
CA ARG A 14 5.65 -2.58 -23.00
C ARG A 14 4.15 -2.73 -23.30
N ASN A 15 3.55 -3.85 -22.92
CA ASN A 15 2.13 -4.10 -23.12
C ASN A 15 1.30 -3.45 -21.98
N TRP A 16 0.49 -2.45 -22.33
CA TRP A 16 -0.33 -1.71 -21.37
C TRP A 16 -1.34 -2.60 -20.63
N ASN A 17 -1.85 -3.65 -21.27
CA ASN A 17 -2.78 -4.58 -20.63
C ASN A 17 -2.09 -5.39 -19.52
N ILE A 18 -0.81 -5.74 -19.70
CA ILE A 18 -0.01 -6.41 -18.66
C ILE A 18 0.22 -5.47 -17.48
N ARG A 19 0.57 -4.19 -17.75
CA ARG A 19 0.74 -3.18 -16.70
C ARG A 19 -0.55 -2.95 -15.92
N GLU A 20 -1.68 -2.83 -16.63
CA GLU A 20 -2.99 -2.67 -16.00
C GLU A 20 -3.35 -3.87 -15.10
N MET A 21 -3.16 -5.10 -15.61
CA MET A 21 -3.40 -6.32 -14.82
C MET A 21 -2.48 -6.43 -13.61
N ALA A 22 -1.22 -6.02 -13.74
CA ALA A 22 -0.28 -5.94 -12.63
C ALA A 22 -0.76 -4.94 -11.56
N LEU A 23 -1.31 -3.78 -11.95
CA LEU A 23 -1.87 -2.82 -11.00
C LEU A 23 -3.11 -3.35 -10.29
N ARG A 24 -3.98 -4.11 -10.99
CA ARG A 24 -5.12 -4.78 -10.35
C ARG A 24 -4.67 -5.80 -9.32
N ARG A 25 -3.64 -6.59 -9.63
CA ARG A 25 -3.04 -7.54 -8.69
C ARG A 25 -2.40 -6.82 -7.50
N LEU A 26 -1.60 -5.78 -7.75
CA LEU A 26 -1.00 -4.95 -6.71
C LEU A 26 -2.06 -4.38 -5.76
N SER A 27 -3.19 -3.91 -6.29
CA SER A 27 -4.31 -3.41 -5.48
C SER A 27 -4.84 -4.47 -4.53
N HIS A 28 -4.96 -5.72 -4.98
CA HIS A 28 -5.42 -6.83 -4.15
C HIS A 28 -4.38 -7.20 -3.09
N ASP A 29 -3.11 -7.31 -3.49
CA ASP A 29 -2.01 -7.68 -2.59
C ASP A 29 -1.82 -6.63 -1.46
N VAL A 30 -1.88 -5.35 -1.79
CA VAL A 30 -1.81 -4.25 -0.81
C VAL A 30 -3.02 -4.26 0.13
N SER A 31 -4.23 -4.39 -0.41
CA SER A 31 -5.45 -4.42 0.41
C SER A 31 -5.45 -5.61 1.36
N GLY A 32 -5.03 -6.79 0.89
CA GLY A 32 -4.91 -8.00 1.70
C GLY A 32 -3.86 -7.86 2.79
N ALA A 33 -2.67 -7.35 2.47
CA ALA A 33 -1.61 -7.16 3.46
C ALA A 33 -2.00 -6.18 4.57
N LEU A 34 -2.64 -5.06 4.21
CA LEU A 34 -3.10 -4.08 5.18
C LEU A 34 -4.25 -4.64 6.03
N LEU A 35 -5.25 -5.30 5.42
CA LEU A 35 -6.33 -5.95 6.17
C LEU A 35 -5.82 -6.98 7.18
N LEU A 36 -4.82 -7.78 6.83
CA LEU A 36 -4.21 -8.74 7.76
C LEU A 36 -3.57 -8.02 8.96
N ALA A 37 -2.80 -6.96 8.69
CA ALA A 37 -2.19 -6.17 9.76
C ALA A 37 -3.22 -5.44 10.64
N ASN A 38 -4.37 -5.07 10.10
CA ASN A 38 -5.48 -4.48 10.86
C ASN A 38 -6.27 -5.54 11.67
N GLY A 39 -6.48 -6.73 11.12
CA GLY A 39 -7.31 -7.79 11.72
C GLY A 39 -6.71 -8.40 12.99
N GLU A 40 -5.39 -8.48 13.07
CA GLU A 40 -4.68 -9.03 14.25
C GLU A 40 -4.82 -8.16 15.51
N SER A 41 -5.25 -6.89 15.37
CA SER A 41 -5.45 -5.98 16.51
C SER A 41 -6.75 -6.22 17.30
N THR A 42 -7.71 -6.98 16.74
CA THR A 42 -9.08 -7.11 17.32
C THR A 42 -9.35 -8.49 17.96
N GLY A 43 -8.35 -9.38 17.99
CA GLY A 43 -8.54 -10.79 18.34
C GLY A 43 -8.39 -11.21 19.81
N ASN A 44 -8.21 -10.30 20.78
CA ASN A 44 -8.02 -10.67 22.18
C ASN A 44 -9.21 -10.31 23.07
N SER A 45 -10.33 -11.00 22.92
CA SER A 45 -11.44 -10.99 23.86
C SER A 45 -12.13 -12.35 23.89
N GLY A 46 -11.66 -13.23 24.78
CA GLY A 46 -12.29 -14.52 25.09
C GLY A 46 -11.41 -15.51 25.86
N SER A 47 -11.37 -15.38 27.20
CA SER A 47 -11.32 -16.42 28.28
C SER A 47 -10.83 -17.85 27.91
N ASN A 48 -9.97 -18.59 28.62
CA ASN A 48 -9.58 -18.64 30.03
C ASN A 48 -8.37 -19.61 30.18
N GLY A 49 -7.38 -19.32 31.04
CA GLY A 49 -6.54 -20.37 31.64
C GLY A 49 -5.01 -20.18 31.63
N ARG A 50 -4.50 -20.00 32.86
CA ARG A 50 -3.18 -20.39 33.38
C ARG A 50 -2.03 -19.37 33.30
N SER A 51 -1.44 -19.22 34.49
CA SER A 51 -0.39 -18.32 34.93
C SER A 51 0.95 -18.56 34.23
N SER A 52 1.64 -17.47 33.85
CA SER A 52 3.11 -17.31 33.83
C SER A 52 3.48 -15.86 33.43
N PRO A 53 4.49 -15.22 34.06
CA PRO A 53 4.93 -13.88 33.67
C PRO A 53 6.09 -13.98 32.69
N SER A 54 5.87 -13.65 31.41
CA SER A 54 6.98 -13.44 30.47
C SER A 54 6.56 -12.61 29.26
N ALA A 55 7.29 -11.51 29.09
CA ALA A 55 7.53 -10.76 27.86
C ALA A 55 6.31 -10.13 27.15
N GLY A 56 5.85 -9.01 27.69
CA GLY A 56 5.19 -7.98 26.88
C GLY A 56 6.24 -7.26 26.01
N ALA A 57 6.35 -7.65 24.75
CA ALA A 57 7.03 -6.88 23.70
C ALA A 57 6.67 -7.41 22.31
N SER A 58 5.48 -7.09 21.78
CA SER A 58 5.19 -7.35 20.36
C SER A 58 4.13 -6.41 19.80
N GLY A 59 4.35 -5.10 19.94
CA GLY A 59 3.61 -4.07 19.20
C GLY A 59 4.41 -3.43 18.05
N SER A 60 5.71 -3.76 17.92
CA SER A 60 6.62 -3.06 17.00
C SER A 60 6.70 -3.69 15.59
N SER A 61 6.42 -4.99 15.47
CA SER A 61 6.63 -5.71 14.21
C SER A 61 5.50 -5.48 13.18
N GLN A 62 4.26 -5.31 13.64
CA GLN A 62 3.09 -5.15 12.77
C GLN A 62 2.99 -3.76 12.14
N THR A 63 3.34 -2.70 12.88
CA THR A 63 3.38 -1.32 12.34
C THR A 63 4.46 -1.18 11.24
N SER A 64 5.51 -1.98 11.33
CA SER A 64 6.60 -2.02 10.35
C SER A 64 6.13 -2.61 9.02
N ILE A 65 5.42 -3.75 9.04
CA ILE A 65 4.94 -4.43 7.83
C ILE A 65 3.94 -3.56 7.05
N SER A 66 2.94 -2.98 7.70
CA SER A 66 2.00 -2.05 7.04
C SER A 66 2.72 -0.83 6.49
N GLY A 67 3.70 -0.30 7.23
CA GLY A 67 4.53 0.82 6.80
C GLY A 67 5.31 0.52 5.52
N ASP A 68 5.97 -0.64 5.47
CA ASP A 68 6.78 -1.08 4.32
C ASP A 68 5.93 -1.30 3.07
N VAL A 69 4.71 -1.85 3.24
CA VAL A 69 3.75 -2.05 2.15
C VAL A 69 3.28 -0.73 1.56
N VAL A 70 2.90 0.23 2.41
CA VAL A 70 2.44 1.56 1.98
C VAL A 70 3.57 2.32 1.29
N GLU A 71 4.78 2.28 1.84
CA GLU A 71 5.95 2.92 1.24
C GLU A 71 6.28 2.33 -0.13
N ALA A 72 6.36 1.01 -0.24
CA ALA A 72 6.60 0.34 -1.52
C ALA A 72 5.51 0.66 -2.55
N CYS A 73 4.24 0.69 -2.13
CA CYS A 73 3.12 1.01 -3.01
C CYS A 73 3.19 2.47 -3.49
N CYS A 74 3.48 3.42 -2.60
CA CYS A 74 3.66 4.83 -2.97
C CYS A 74 4.79 5.02 -3.99
N ASN A 75 5.91 4.30 -3.82
CA ASN A 75 7.03 4.33 -4.78
C ASN A 75 6.59 3.83 -6.16
N VAL A 76 5.84 2.72 -6.23
CA VAL A 76 5.28 2.23 -7.50
C VAL A 76 4.30 3.23 -8.11
N LEU A 77 3.38 3.76 -7.30
CA LEU A 77 2.34 4.70 -7.73
C LEU A 77 2.93 6.00 -8.27
N SER A 78 4.04 6.48 -7.69
CA SER A 78 4.74 7.69 -8.19
C SER A 78 5.19 7.56 -9.65
N MET A 79 5.50 6.34 -10.09
CA MET A 79 5.88 6.04 -11.47
C MET A 79 4.66 5.75 -12.35
N VAL A 80 3.76 4.86 -11.92
CA VAL A 80 2.65 4.40 -12.77
C VAL A 80 1.53 5.43 -12.94
N CYS A 81 1.44 6.43 -12.06
CA CYS A 81 0.54 7.57 -12.27
C CYS A 81 0.99 8.45 -13.46
N ALA A 82 2.24 8.33 -13.91
CA ALA A 82 2.72 9.00 -15.12
C ALA A 82 2.44 8.21 -16.40
N ASP A 83 1.79 7.03 -16.33
CA ASP A 83 1.60 6.17 -17.50
C ASP A 83 0.88 6.93 -18.63
N PRO A 84 1.39 6.87 -19.87
CA PRO A 84 0.77 7.55 -21.00
C PRO A 84 -0.58 6.93 -21.39
N VAL A 85 -0.86 5.68 -20.98
CA VAL A 85 -2.10 4.99 -21.30
C VAL A 85 -3.14 5.24 -20.21
N TYR A 86 -4.22 5.94 -20.56
CA TYR A 86 -5.29 6.32 -19.64
C TYR A 86 -5.86 5.14 -18.81
N LYS A 87 -6.04 3.96 -19.41
CA LYS A 87 -6.53 2.77 -18.67
C LYS A 87 -5.59 2.34 -17.55
N VAL A 88 -4.28 2.44 -17.77
CA VAL A 88 -3.25 2.12 -16.77
C VAL A 88 -3.23 3.19 -15.67
N TYR A 89 -3.32 4.47 -16.05
CA TYR A 89 -3.46 5.57 -15.09
C TYR A 89 -4.69 5.40 -14.19
N VAL A 90 -5.86 5.07 -14.76
CA VAL A 90 -7.08 4.80 -13.99
C VAL A 90 -6.89 3.60 -13.06
N ALA A 91 -6.20 2.55 -13.49
CA ALA A 91 -5.87 1.42 -12.62
C ALA A 91 -4.95 1.85 -11.46
N ALA A 92 -3.97 2.72 -11.71
CA ALA A 92 -3.09 3.26 -10.67
C ALA A 92 -3.88 4.08 -9.64
N LEU A 93 -4.81 4.95 -10.07
CA LEU A 93 -5.68 5.70 -9.16
C LEU A 93 -6.58 4.79 -8.32
N LYS A 94 -7.08 3.69 -8.90
CA LYS A 94 -7.86 2.68 -8.16
C LYS A 94 -6.99 1.99 -7.10
N THR A 95 -5.75 1.64 -7.43
CA THR A 95 -4.77 1.08 -6.47
C THR A 95 -4.44 2.08 -5.36
N LEU A 96 -4.23 3.36 -5.68
CA LEU A 96 -4.03 4.44 -4.71
C LEU A 96 -5.21 4.52 -3.74
N ARG A 97 -6.44 4.58 -4.26
CA ARG A 97 -7.65 4.59 -3.42
C ARG A 97 -7.72 3.36 -2.52
N ALA A 98 -7.50 2.16 -3.07
CA ALA A 98 -7.56 0.91 -2.31
C ALA A 98 -6.54 0.91 -1.16
N MET A 99 -5.29 1.30 -1.42
CA MET A 99 -4.26 1.44 -0.39
C MET A 99 -4.71 2.42 0.71
N LEU A 100 -5.19 3.61 0.35
CA LEU A 100 -5.60 4.64 1.31
C LEU A 100 -6.78 4.21 2.18
N VAL A 101 -7.73 3.45 1.64
CA VAL A 101 -8.88 2.93 2.39
C VAL A 101 -8.46 2.02 3.53
N TYR A 102 -7.39 1.23 3.36
CA TYR A 102 -6.90 0.28 4.36
C TYR A 102 -5.67 0.76 5.14
N THR A 103 -5.13 1.94 4.84
CA THR A 103 -3.93 2.45 5.54
C THR A 103 -4.32 2.97 6.94
N PRO A 104 -3.75 2.42 8.02
CA PRO A 104 -3.97 2.96 9.36
C PRO A 104 -3.34 4.35 9.49
N CYS A 105 -4.12 5.31 10.01
CA CYS A 105 -3.68 6.70 10.17
C CYS A 105 -4.46 7.36 11.32
N HIS A 106 -4.09 7.02 12.55
CA HIS A 106 -4.79 7.45 13.77
C HIS A 106 -4.02 8.50 14.56
N SER A 107 -2.74 8.69 14.27
CA SER A 107 -1.87 9.66 14.92
C SER A 107 -1.34 10.74 13.96
N LEU A 108 -0.92 11.87 14.53
CA LEU A 108 -0.28 12.94 13.77
C LEU A 108 1.04 12.46 13.12
N ALA A 109 1.80 11.60 13.81
CA ALA A 109 3.04 11.05 13.29
C ALA A 109 2.82 10.19 12.04
N GLU A 110 1.82 9.30 12.06
CA GLU A 110 1.42 8.50 10.90
C GLU A 110 0.94 9.37 9.74
N ARG A 111 0.14 10.41 10.04
CA ARG A 111 -0.31 11.36 9.02
C ARG A 111 0.86 12.07 8.34
N ILE A 112 1.83 12.57 9.11
CA ILE A 112 3.02 13.24 8.57
C ILE A 112 3.84 12.25 7.71
N LYS A 113 4.01 11.00 8.17
CA LYS A 113 4.69 9.96 7.40
C LYS A 113 3.98 9.68 6.08
N LEU A 114 2.66 9.46 6.11
CA LEU A 114 1.86 9.18 4.92
C LEU A 114 1.88 10.35 3.93
N GLN A 115 1.78 11.59 4.41
CA GLN A 115 1.87 12.79 3.56
C GLN A 115 3.22 12.88 2.84
N ARG A 116 4.32 12.54 3.51
CA ARG A 116 5.65 12.50 2.89
C ARG A 116 5.74 11.43 1.80
N LEU A 117 5.18 10.24 2.04
CA LEU A 117 5.17 9.13 1.07
C LEU A 117 4.28 9.43 -0.15
N LEU A 118 3.14 10.09 0.04
CA LEU A 118 2.21 10.44 -1.04
C LEU A 118 2.69 11.60 -1.90
N ARG A 119 3.59 12.46 -1.40
CA ARG A 119 3.96 13.69 -2.09
C ARG A 119 4.45 13.45 -3.54
N PRO A 120 5.34 12.50 -3.84
CA PRO A 120 5.72 12.21 -5.22
C PRO A 120 4.54 11.73 -6.08
N VAL A 121 3.59 10.98 -5.51
CA VAL A 121 2.39 10.52 -6.23
C VAL A 121 1.50 11.70 -6.61
N VAL A 122 1.29 12.63 -5.67
CA VAL A 122 0.50 13.84 -5.89
C VAL A 122 1.18 14.74 -6.91
N ASP A 123 2.49 14.92 -6.84
CA ASP A 123 3.26 15.72 -7.80
C ASP A 123 3.07 15.16 -9.24
N THR A 124 3.14 13.84 -9.42
CA THR A 124 2.86 13.18 -10.71
C THR A 124 1.42 13.42 -11.20
N ILE A 125 0.43 13.35 -10.30
CA ILE A 125 -0.98 13.61 -10.65
C ILE A 125 -1.20 15.08 -11.03
N LEU A 126 -0.53 16.02 -10.35
CA LEU A 126 -0.63 17.44 -10.67
C LEU A 126 -0.13 17.75 -12.08
N VAL A 127 0.93 17.06 -12.53
CA VAL A 127 1.38 17.16 -13.94
C VAL A 127 0.30 16.63 -14.89
N LYS A 128 -0.32 15.48 -14.58
CA LYS A 128 -1.43 14.89 -15.36
C LYS A 128 -2.65 15.81 -15.50
N CYS A 129 -2.88 16.73 -14.56
CA CYS A 129 -3.97 17.69 -14.66
C CYS A 129 -3.81 18.70 -15.81
N ALA A 130 -2.60 18.84 -16.36
CA ALA A 130 -2.30 19.70 -17.50
C ALA A 130 -2.03 18.90 -18.79
N ASP A 131 -2.23 17.58 -18.80
CA ASP A 131 -2.13 16.77 -20.02
C ASP A 131 -3.26 17.17 -20.99
N ALA A 132 -2.90 17.30 -22.27
CA ALA A 132 -3.78 17.74 -23.36
C ALA A 132 -4.56 16.58 -24.01
#